data_AF-A0A395NUB6-F1
#
_entry.id   AF-A0A395NUB6-F1
#
_cell.length_a   1.000
_cell.length_b   1.000
_cell.length_c   1.000
_cell.angle_alpha   90.00
_cell.angle_beta   90.00
_cell.angle_gamma   90.00
#
_symmetry.space_group_name_H-M   'P 1'
#
loop_
_entity.id
_entity.type
_entity.pdbx_description
1 polymer ?
#
loop_
_entity_poly.entity_id
_entity_poly.type
_entity_poly.pdbx_seq_one_letter_code
_entity_poly.pdbx_strand_id
1 'polypeptide(L)'
;MDGLNECRTARVAEVLADFRTLQYYISAGPVEPENDEDYYTEGWAALRQCTVDGQYILDVAADTRVPAAQGGEEEQTKAELQQILLDAYARRHEGQKILLRQAAAQRWIEYRDQVLQGQRPHPGNHAQLQVLDNQLRAELAAISDEGGGRWKIRACAESSAGFRLDNDDMLE
;
A
#
# COMPACT_ATOMS: atom_id res chain seq x y z
N MET A 1 29.84 15.52 16.03
CA MET A 1 28.96 14.45 15.52
C MET A 1 28.04 14.05 16.66
N ASP A 2 26.80 14.50 16.62
CA ASP A 2 25.76 14.30 17.64
C ASP A 2 25.00 12.95 17.49
N GLY A 3 25.33 12.16 16.46
CA GLY A 3 24.76 10.83 16.22
C GLY A 3 23.32 10.82 15.70
N LEU A 4 22.65 11.98 15.64
CA LEU A 4 21.21 12.05 15.32
C LEU A 4 20.91 11.61 13.87
N ASN A 5 21.81 11.89 12.93
CA ASN A 5 21.67 11.44 11.55
C ASN A 5 21.88 9.92 11.41
N GLU A 6 22.69 9.31 12.27
CA GLU A 6 22.83 7.84 12.31
C GLU A 6 21.52 7.19 12.78
N CYS A 7 20.89 7.74 13.83
CA CYS A 7 19.57 7.30 14.28
C CYS A 7 18.50 7.44 13.18
N ARG A 8 18.47 8.57 12.46
CA ARG A 8 17.54 8.76 11.33
C ARG A 8 17.79 7.75 10.21
N THR A 9 19.05 7.48 9.90
CA THR A 9 19.44 6.49 8.90
C THR A 9 18.97 5.09 9.30
N ALA A 10 19.19 4.70 10.56
CA ALA A 10 18.70 3.43 11.09
C ALA A 10 17.17 3.33 10.97
N ARG A 11 16.45 4.40 11.31
CA ARG A 11 14.99 4.43 11.21
C ARG A 11 14.49 4.32 9.77
N VAL A 12 15.13 5.02 8.82
CA VAL A 12 14.82 4.87 7.39
C VAL A 12 15.04 3.42 6.95
N ALA A 13 16.14 2.80 7.36
CA ALA A 13 16.46 1.42 7.00
C ALA A 13 15.41 0.42 7.52
N GLU A 14 14.90 0.61 8.75
CA GLU A 14 13.81 -0.20 9.32
C GLU A 14 12.54 -0.10 8.49
N VAL A 15 12.07 1.12 8.19
CA VAL A 15 10.81 1.33 7.45
C VAL A 15 10.92 0.76 6.03
N LEU A 16 12.08 0.91 5.38
CA LEU A 16 12.33 0.31 4.08
C LEU A 16 12.40 -1.22 4.14
N ALA A 17 12.89 -1.81 5.23
CA ALA A 17 12.88 -3.25 5.43
C ALA A 17 11.45 -3.80 5.59
N ASP A 18 10.61 -3.10 6.35
CA ASP A 18 9.18 -3.41 6.47
C ASP A 18 8.49 -3.34 5.11
N PHE A 19 8.78 -2.29 4.33
CA PHE A 19 8.22 -2.15 2.99
C PHE A 19 8.65 -3.30 2.06
N ARG A 20 9.93 -3.70 2.07
CA ARG A 20 10.40 -4.88 1.32
C ARG A 20 9.66 -6.17 1.70
N THR A 21 9.33 -6.33 2.99
CA THR A 21 8.53 -7.47 3.44
C THR A 21 7.14 -7.44 2.83
N LEU A 22 6.48 -6.28 2.81
CA LEU A 22 5.18 -6.12 2.16
C LEU A 22 5.24 -6.41 0.65
N GLN A 23 6.29 -5.94 -0.03
CA GLN A 23 6.51 -6.22 -1.46
C GLN A 23 6.56 -7.72 -1.75
N TYR A 24 7.29 -8.47 -0.92
CA TYR A 24 7.38 -9.92 -1.07
C TYR A 24 5.98 -10.55 -1.03
N TYR A 25 5.16 -10.22 -0.01
CA TYR A 25 3.81 -10.78 0.12
C TYR A 25 2.85 -10.36 -0.99
N ILE A 26 2.94 -9.11 -1.46
CA ILE A 26 2.13 -8.62 -2.58
C ILE A 26 2.50 -9.37 -3.87
N SER A 27 3.80 -9.55 -4.11
CA SER A 27 4.30 -10.25 -5.32
C SER A 27 4.02 -11.75 -5.32
N ALA A 28 3.93 -12.37 -4.14
CA ALA A 28 3.66 -13.80 -3.98
C ALA A 28 2.15 -14.15 -4.08
N GLY A 29 1.28 -13.16 -4.23
CA GLY A 29 -0.17 -13.37 -4.37
C GLY A 29 -0.52 -14.13 -5.65
N PRO A 30 -1.56 -15.00 -5.63
CA PRO A 30 -2.03 -15.67 -6.83
C PRO A 30 -2.66 -14.64 -7.78
N VAL A 31 -2.35 -14.73 -9.07
CA VAL A 31 -2.85 -13.80 -10.11
C VAL A 31 -3.74 -14.48 -11.14
N GLU A 32 -3.70 -15.81 -11.19
CA GLU A 32 -4.43 -16.63 -12.15
C GLU A 32 -5.29 -17.66 -11.41
N PRO A 33 -6.57 -17.80 -11.78
CA PRO A 33 -7.43 -18.87 -11.30
C PRO A 33 -7.04 -20.21 -11.91
N GLU A 34 -7.39 -21.31 -11.24
CA GLU A 34 -7.29 -22.65 -11.83
C GLU A 34 -8.34 -22.89 -12.93
N ASN A 35 -9.46 -22.16 -12.88
CA ASN A 35 -10.54 -22.23 -13.87
C ASN A 35 -10.68 -20.89 -14.60
N ASP A 36 -10.57 -20.91 -15.93
CA ASP A 36 -10.69 -19.72 -16.79
C ASP A 36 -12.03 -18.99 -16.64
N GLU A 37 -13.11 -19.68 -16.26
CA GLU A 37 -14.42 -19.06 -16.01
C GLU A 37 -14.39 -18.07 -14.83
N ASP A 38 -13.44 -18.23 -13.92
CA ASP A 38 -13.27 -17.37 -12.76
C ASP A 38 -12.37 -16.16 -13.05
N TYR A 39 -11.74 -16.11 -14.24
CA TYR A 39 -10.80 -15.06 -14.59
C TYR A 39 -11.42 -13.66 -14.48
N TYR A 40 -12.67 -13.50 -14.91
CA TYR A 40 -13.37 -12.21 -14.90
C TYR A 40 -14.16 -11.93 -13.62
N THR A 41 -14.11 -12.81 -12.62
CA THR A 41 -14.83 -12.56 -11.37
C THR A 41 -14.12 -11.52 -10.52
N GLU A 42 -14.90 -10.87 -9.65
CA GLU A 42 -14.47 -9.66 -8.95
C GLU A 42 -13.24 -9.86 -8.06
N GLY A 43 -13.18 -10.96 -7.30
CA GLY A 43 -12.00 -11.27 -6.47
C GLY A 43 -10.72 -11.48 -7.28
N TRP A 44 -10.79 -12.22 -8.40
CA TRP A 44 -9.64 -12.44 -9.28
C TRP A 44 -9.19 -11.17 -10.00
N ALA A 45 -10.13 -10.33 -10.41
CA ALA A 45 -9.81 -9.01 -10.95
C ALA A 45 -9.12 -8.11 -9.90
N ALA A 46 -9.60 -8.13 -8.65
CA ALA A 46 -9.01 -7.37 -7.55
C ALA A 46 -7.58 -7.86 -7.22
N LEU A 47 -7.32 -9.17 -7.23
CA LEU A 47 -5.99 -9.73 -7.01
C LEU A 47 -4.99 -9.25 -8.06
N ARG A 48 -5.34 -9.35 -9.34
CA ARG A 48 -4.48 -8.85 -10.42
C ARG A 48 -4.22 -7.36 -10.31
N GLN A 49 -5.24 -6.58 -9.93
CA GLN A 49 -5.06 -5.15 -9.68
C GLN A 49 -4.10 -4.90 -8.52
N CYS A 50 -4.15 -5.70 -7.44
CA CYS A 50 -3.20 -5.59 -6.33
C CYS A 50 -1.75 -5.83 -6.76
N THR A 51 -1.51 -6.78 -7.68
CA THR A 51 -0.18 -7.02 -8.25
C THR A 51 0.31 -5.84 -9.09
N VAL A 52 -0.57 -5.25 -9.92
CA VAL A 52 -0.25 -4.05 -10.71
C VAL A 52 0.04 -2.85 -9.80
N ASP A 53 -0.81 -2.61 -8.81
CA ASP A 53 -0.63 -1.53 -7.82
C ASP A 53 0.68 -1.73 -7.04
N GLY A 54 1.01 -2.99 -6.70
CA GLY A 54 2.25 -3.33 -6.00
C GLY A 54 3.49 -2.97 -6.81
N GLN A 55 3.50 -3.27 -8.11
CA GLN A 55 4.58 -2.86 -9.01
C GLN A 55 4.64 -1.34 -9.17
N TYR A 56 3.49 -0.67 -9.27
CA TYR A 56 3.45 0.78 -9.41
C TYR A 56 4.10 1.52 -8.24
N ILE A 57 3.91 1.06 -7.00
CA ILE A 57 4.59 1.67 -5.82
C ILE A 57 6.11 1.51 -5.89
N LEU A 58 6.64 0.52 -6.61
CA LEU A 58 8.07 0.37 -6.86
C LEU A 58 8.57 1.39 -7.90
N ASP A 59 7.83 1.52 -9.00
CA ASP A 59 8.23 2.33 -10.15
C ASP A 59 8.13 3.83 -9.87
N VAL A 60 7.21 4.25 -8.99
CA VAL A 60 7.12 5.64 -8.57
C VAL A 60 8.21 5.94 -7.55
N ALA A 61 9.37 6.39 -8.01
CA ALA A 61 10.35 7.06 -7.16
C ALA A 61 9.83 8.45 -6.78
N ALA A 62 9.77 8.76 -5.49
CA ALA A 62 9.57 10.14 -5.06
C ALA A 62 10.89 10.89 -5.24
N ASP A 63 10.83 12.12 -5.77
CA ASP A 63 11.99 13.00 -5.71
C ASP A 63 12.16 13.44 -4.25
N THR A 64 13.11 12.83 -3.55
CA THR A 64 13.39 13.13 -2.13
C THR A 64 14.39 14.28 -1.96
N ARG A 65 14.74 14.99 -3.04
CA ARG A 65 15.66 16.13 -2.98
C ARG A 65 15.01 17.29 -2.26
N VAL A 66 15.74 17.86 -1.29
CA VAL A 66 15.35 19.08 -0.59
C VAL A 66 16.16 20.27 -1.11
N PRO A 67 15.58 21.49 -1.13
CA PRO A 67 16.34 22.71 -1.35
C PRO A 67 17.50 22.84 -0.35
N ALA A 68 18.58 23.50 -0.77
CA ALA A 68 19.77 23.68 0.06
C ALA A 68 19.45 24.30 1.42
N ALA A 69 19.75 23.58 2.50
CA ALA A 69 19.55 24.03 3.87
C ALA A 69 20.54 25.14 4.23
N GLN A 70 20.08 26.13 5.00
CA GLN A 70 20.92 27.25 5.45
C GLN A 70 22.00 26.84 6.49
N GLY A 71 21.92 25.61 7.03
CA GLY A 71 22.73 25.12 8.15
C GLY A 71 23.97 24.28 7.79
N GLY A 72 24.37 24.22 6.52
CA GLY A 72 25.50 23.39 6.08
C GLY A 72 25.14 21.91 5.86
N GLU A 73 26.17 21.07 5.70
CA GLU A 73 26.02 19.68 5.25
C GLU A 73 25.22 18.78 6.21
N GLU A 74 25.38 18.96 7.52
CA GLU A 74 24.65 18.15 8.52
C GLU A 74 23.14 18.45 8.51
N GLU A 75 22.74 19.73 8.38
CA GLU A 75 21.33 20.14 8.31
C GLU A 75 20.72 19.76 6.94
N GLN A 76 21.51 19.81 5.87
CA GLN A 76 21.11 19.28 4.56
C GLN A 76 20.82 17.77 4.64
N THR A 77 21.74 17.01 5.23
CA THR A 77 21.61 15.55 5.40
C THR A 77 20.37 15.21 6.24
N LYS A 78 20.13 15.95 7.32
CA LYS A 78 18.93 15.79 8.14
C LYS A 78 17.65 16.02 7.32
N ALA A 79 17.60 17.09 6.53
CA ALA A 79 16.43 17.42 5.71
C ALA A 79 16.15 16.35 4.64
N GLU A 80 17.20 15.82 4.00
CA GLU A 80 17.09 14.72 3.03
C GLU A 80 16.59 13.43 3.70
N LEU A 81 17.16 13.05 4.85
CA LEU A 81 16.73 11.87 5.61
C LEU A 81 15.27 11.98 6.07
N GLN A 82 14.80 13.18 6.43
CA GLN A 82 13.40 13.40 6.78
C GLN A 82 12.47 13.21 5.57
N GLN A 83 12.85 13.69 4.38
CA GLN A 83 12.05 13.44 3.17
C GLN A 83 12.02 11.97 2.78
N ILE A 84 13.16 11.29 2.84
CA ILE A 84 13.25 9.84 2.56
C ILE A 84 12.38 9.07 3.55
N LEU A 85 12.41 9.44 4.84
CA LEU A 85 11.59 8.79 5.85
C LEU A 85 10.08 8.98 5.59
N LEU A 86 9.67 10.17 5.17
CA LEU A 86 8.27 10.45 4.82
C LEU A 86 7.82 9.62 3.62
N ASP A 87 8.64 9.53 2.57
CA ASP A 87 8.37 8.68 1.40
C ASP A 87 8.29 7.19 1.81
N ALA A 88 9.22 6.72 2.63
CA ALA A 88 9.23 5.34 3.11
C ALA A 88 7.95 4.99 3.89
N TYR A 89 7.46 5.89 4.75
CA TYR A 89 6.18 5.70 5.45
C TYR A 89 5.00 5.69 4.48
N ALA A 90 4.99 6.58 3.49
CA ALA A 90 3.93 6.63 2.48
C ALA A 90 3.86 5.31 1.70
N ARG A 91 5.00 4.80 1.20
CA ARG A 91 5.08 3.51 0.50
C ARG A 91 4.65 2.34 1.37
N ARG A 92 5.10 2.31 2.63
CA ARG A 92 4.70 1.26 3.58
C ARG A 92 3.19 1.26 3.79
N HIS A 93 2.60 2.42 4.01
CA HIS A 93 1.16 2.55 4.21
C HIS A 93 0.36 2.14 2.96
N GLU A 94 0.78 2.58 1.78
CA GLU A 94 0.16 2.12 0.53
C GLU A 94 0.29 0.60 0.33
N GLY A 95 1.47 0.03 0.62
CA GLY A 95 1.70 -1.41 0.59
C GLY A 95 0.79 -2.19 1.56
N GLN A 96 0.55 -1.66 2.77
CA GLN A 96 -0.38 -2.27 3.72
C GLN A 96 -1.81 -2.31 3.17
N LYS A 97 -2.28 -1.23 2.53
CA LYS A 97 -3.61 -1.20 1.91
C LYS A 97 -3.75 -2.21 0.77
N ILE A 98 -2.73 -2.35 -0.08
CA ILE A 98 -2.72 -3.37 -1.13
C ILE A 98 -2.81 -4.77 -0.52
N LEU A 99 -2.03 -5.04 0.53
CA LEU A 99 -2.05 -6.34 1.20
C LEU A 99 -3.43 -6.63 1.83
N LEU A 100 -4.10 -5.63 2.39
CA LEU A 100 -5.47 -5.75 2.90
C LEU A 100 -6.47 -6.07 1.78
N ARG A 101 -6.36 -5.40 0.63
CA ARG A 101 -7.19 -5.68 -0.56
C ARG A 101 -6.95 -7.10 -1.07
N GLN A 102 -5.70 -7.53 -1.14
CA GLN A 102 -5.32 -8.89 -1.52
C GLN A 102 -5.94 -9.93 -0.56
N ALA A 103 -5.85 -9.70 0.75
CA ALA A 103 -6.45 -10.58 1.74
C ALA A 103 -7.99 -10.65 1.64
N ALA A 104 -8.66 -9.52 1.35
CA ALA A 104 -10.10 -9.49 1.12
C ALA A 104 -10.50 -10.29 -0.12
N ALA A 105 -9.75 -10.14 -1.21
CA ALA A 105 -9.97 -10.90 -2.44
C ALA A 105 -9.72 -12.42 -2.25
N GLN A 106 -8.67 -12.79 -1.50
CA GLN A 106 -8.41 -14.20 -1.15
C GLN A 106 -9.55 -14.82 -0.35
N ARG A 107 -10.06 -14.12 0.68
CA ARG A 107 -11.24 -14.58 1.43
C ARG A 107 -12.46 -14.75 0.54
N TRP A 108 -12.71 -13.81 -0.38
CA TRP A 108 -13.81 -13.92 -1.33
C TRP A 108 -13.68 -15.18 -2.21
N ILE A 109 -12.46 -15.52 -2.68
CA ILE A 109 -12.22 -16.74 -3.45
C ILE A 109 -12.54 -17.98 -2.60
N GLU A 110 -12.00 -18.04 -1.39
CA GLU A 110 -12.25 -19.16 -0.47
C GLU A 110 -13.75 -19.37 -0.18
N TYR A 111 -14.49 -18.30 0.06
CA TYR A 111 -15.93 -18.38 0.30
C TYR A 111 -16.72 -18.76 -0.95
N ARG A 112 -16.30 -18.26 -2.11
CA ARG A 112 -16.91 -18.65 -3.38
C ARG A 112 -16.71 -20.15 -3.63
N ASP A 113 -15.52 -20.67 -3.39
CA ASP A 113 -15.23 -22.09 -3.55
C ASP A 113 -16.07 -22.96 -2.59
N GLN A 114 -16.31 -22.48 -1.36
CA GLN A 114 -17.19 -23.15 -0.41
C GLN A 114 -18.66 -23.16 -0.84
N VAL A 115 -19.14 -22.08 -1.45
CA VAL A 115 -20.52 -21.98 -1.98
C VAL A 115 -20.68 -22.87 -3.22
N LEU A 116 -19.66 -22.92 -4.07
CA LEU A 116 -19.69 -23.68 -5.32
C LEU A 116 -19.43 -25.17 -5.11
N GLN A 117 -18.59 -25.57 -4.15
CA GLN A 117 -18.21 -26.97 -3.89
C GLN A 117 -17.75 -27.71 -5.16
N GLY A 118 -17.02 -27.02 -6.03
CA GLY A 118 -16.57 -27.54 -7.34
C GLY A 118 -17.64 -27.53 -8.44
N GLN A 119 -18.86 -27.09 -8.16
CA GLN A 119 -19.89 -26.85 -9.16
C GLN A 119 -19.75 -25.48 -9.81
N ARG A 120 -20.42 -25.27 -10.94
CA ARG A 120 -20.48 -23.95 -11.60
C ARG A 120 -21.57 -23.08 -10.95
N PRO A 121 -21.51 -21.74 -11.08
CA PRO A 121 -22.61 -20.87 -10.69
C PRO A 121 -23.95 -21.31 -11.33
N HIS A 122 -24.99 -21.45 -10.51
CA HIS A 122 -26.32 -21.90 -10.94
C HIS A 122 -27.42 -21.20 -10.13
N PRO A 123 -28.70 -21.25 -10.54
CA PRO A 123 -29.76 -20.48 -9.87
C PRO A 123 -29.92 -20.75 -8.36
N GLY A 124 -29.48 -21.92 -7.88
CA GLY A 124 -29.57 -22.30 -6.46
C GLY A 124 -28.54 -21.64 -5.56
N ASN A 125 -27.38 -21.23 -6.09
CA ASN A 125 -26.31 -20.57 -5.33
C ASN A 125 -26.15 -19.08 -5.67
N HIS A 126 -26.84 -18.59 -6.71
CA HIS A 126 -26.75 -17.21 -7.18
C HIS A 126 -26.94 -16.16 -6.08
N ALA A 127 -27.94 -16.33 -5.21
CA ALA A 127 -28.19 -15.38 -4.11
C ALA A 127 -27.01 -15.31 -3.11
N GLN A 128 -26.36 -16.44 -2.84
CA GLN A 128 -25.21 -16.50 -1.93
C GLN A 128 -23.98 -15.85 -2.58
N LEU A 129 -23.72 -16.12 -3.86
CA LEU A 129 -22.64 -15.49 -4.62
C LEU A 129 -22.79 -13.96 -4.66
N GLN A 130 -24.02 -13.47 -4.88
CA GLN A 130 -24.29 -12.03 -4.86
C GLN A 130 -24.01 -11.38 -3.50
N VAL A 131 -24.27 -12.09 -2.39
CA VAL A 131 -23.91 -11.59 -1.05
C VAL A 131 -22.40 -11.48 -0.90
N LEU A 132 -21.64 -12.47 -1.38
CA LEU A 132 -20.17 -12.43 -1.37
C LEU A 132 -19.63 -11.25 -2.17
N ASP A 133 -20.15 -11.02 -3.38
CA ASP A 133 -19.74 -9.87 -4.21
C ASP A 133 -20.00 -8.53 -3.50
N ASN A 134 -21.17 -8.38 -2.89
CA ASN A 134 -21.50 -7.17 -2.13
C ASN A 134 -20.61 -6.98 -0.90
N GLN A 135 -20.27 -8.07 -0.21
CA GLN A 135 -19.35 -8.03 0.93
C GLN A 135 -17.95 -7.59 0.47
N LEU A 136 -17.42 -8.18 -0.61
CA LEU A 136 -16.12 -7.80 -1.16
C LEU A 136 -16.10 -6.31 -1.54
N ARG A 137 -17.14 -5.81 -2.22
CA ARG A 137 -17.25 -4.39 -2.57
C ARG A 137 -17.23 -3.50 -1.34
N ALA A 138 -17.95 -3.87 -0.28
CA ALA A 138 -17.97 -3.11 0.96
C ALA A 138 -16.59 -3.11 1.65
N GLU A 139 -15.90 -4.24 1.69
CA GLU A 139 -14.54 -4.33 2.24
C GLU A 139 -13.53 -3.50 1.43
N LEU A 140 -13.57 -3.59 0.09
CA LEU A 140 -12.70 -2.81 -0.80
C LEU A 140 -12.99 -1.31 -0.72
N ALA A 141 -14.26 -0.92 -0.58
CA ALA A 141 -14.66 0.46 -0.36
C ALA A 141 -14.12 0.98 0.98
N ALA A 142 -14.27 0.22 2.07
CA ALA A 142 -13.75 0.60 3.39
C ALA A 142 -12.24 0.83 3.38
N ILE A 143 -11.46 -0.07 2.74
CA ILE A 143 -10.00 0.07 2.60
C ILE A 143 -9.64 1.31 1.76
N SER A 144 -10.50 1.70 0.81
CA SER A 144 -10.29 2.85 -0.06
C SER A 144 -10.75 4.17 0.56
N ASP A 145 -11.78 4.14 1.41
CA ASP A 145 -12.37 5.31 2.08
C ASP A 145 -11.62 5.68 3.38
N GLU A 146 -11.05 4.70 4.11
CA GLU A 146 -9.96 4.96 5.06
C GLU A 146 -8.75 5.61 4.34
N GLY A 147 -8.71 5.50 3.01
CA GLY A 147 -7.80 6.12 2.06
C GLY A 147 -8.29 7.44 1.43
N GLY A 148 -9.12 8.24 2.12
CA GLY A 148 -9.24 9.69 1.87
C GLY A 148 -7.89 10.46 1.89
N GLY A 149 -6.79 9.75 2.13
CA GLY A 149 -5.38 10.06 1.98
C GLY A 149 -4.81 10.24 0.58
N ARG A 150 -5.60 10.58 -0.45
CA ARG A 150 -5.06 11.06 -1.75
C ARG A 150 -4.22 12.35 -1.60
N TRP A 151 -4.18 12.92 -0.39
CA TRP A 151 -3.46 14.13 -0.05
C TRP A 151 -1.97 13.96 0.27
N LYS A 152 -1.42 12.80 0.67
CA LYS A 152 0.02 12.76 1.05
C LYS A 152 0.99 12.60 -0.13
N ILE A 153 0.66 11.81 -1.15
CA ILE A 153 1.52 11.70 -2.35
C ILE A 153 1.47 12.99 -3.17
N ARG A 154 0.31 13.68 -3.18
CA ARG A 154 0.17 15.01 -3.76
C ARG A 154 0.78 16.10 -2.88
N ALA A 155 0.71 15.98 -1.55
CA ALA A 155 1.41 16.90 -0.64
C ALA A 155 2.92 16.78 -0.75
N CYS A 156 3.53 15.61 -1.02
CA CYS A 156 4.96 15.58 -1.31
C CYS A 156 5.32 16.33 -2.61
N ALA A 157 4.45 16.32 -3.63
CA ALA A 157 4.63 17.11 -4.85
C ALA A 157 4.31 18.61 -4.69
N GLU A 158 3.47 18.98 -3.72
CA GLU A 158 3.02 20.37 -3.48
C GLU A 158 3.73 21.04 -2.27
N SER A 159 4.38 20.28 -1.37
CA SER A 159 5.07 20.75 -0.16
C SER A 159 6.48 21.29 -0.41
N SER A 160 6.96 21.26 -1.67
CA SER A 160 8.12 22.08 -2.07
C SER A 160 7.85 23.60 -1.92
N ALA A 161 6.61 24.01 -1.61
CA ALA A 161 6.21 25.41 -1.44
C ALA A 161 5.82 25.84 -0.01
N GLY A 162 5.81 24.97 1.01
CA GLY A 162 5.65 25.42 2.40
C GLY A 162 4.97 24.46 3.35
N PHE A 163 5.75 23.78 4.17
CA PHE A 163 5.28 23.25 5.45
C PHE A 163 6.42 23.27 6.48
N ARG A 164 6.72 24.48 6.96
CA ARG A 164 7.19 24.67 8.32
C ARG A 164 5.96 24.46 9.18
N LEU A 165 5.90 23.39 9.97
CA LEU A 165 5.34 23.33 11.33
C LEU A 165 5.41 21.87 11.85
N ASP A 166 6.00 21.74 13.04
CA ASP A 166 5.72 20.73 14.06
C ASP A 166 6.07 19.26 13.78
N ASN A 167 7.36 18.93 13.76
CA ASN A 167 7.87 17.55 13.90
C ASN A 167 8.64 17.30 15.20
N ASP A 168 8.61 18.24 16.17
CA ASP A 168 9.33 18.09 17.44
C ASP A 168 8.63 17.15 18.44
N ASP A 169 7.41 16.70 18.19
CA ASP A 169 6.64 15.82 19.11
C ASP A 169 6.74 14.30 18.81
N MET A 170 7.59 13.87 17.86
CA MET A 170 7.69 12.45 17.44
C MET A 170 9.01 11.78 17.84
N LEU A 171 9.80 12.38 18.73
CA LEU A 171 11.10 11.88 19.20
C LEU A 171 11.26 11.91 20.73
N GLU A 172 10.23 11.48 21.47
CA GLU A 172 10.40 10.91 22.81
C GLU A 172 10.18 9.39 22.80
#